data_AF-A0A318EE23-F1
#
_entry.id   AF-A0A318EE23-F1
#
_cell.length_a   1.000
_cell.length_b   1.000
_cell.length_c   1.000
_cell.angle_alpha   90.00
_cell.angle_beta   90.00
_cell.angle_gamma   90.00
#
_symmetry.space_group_name_H-M   'P 1'
#
loop_
_entity.id
_entity.type
_entity.pdbx_description
1 polymer ?
#
loop_
_entity_poly.entity_id
_entity_poly.type
_entity_poly.pdbx_seq_one_letter_code
_entity_poly.pdbx_strand_id
1 'polypeptide(L)'
;MIGIRAAAALLALAVALQWAVPGHLIRRGQQTLEQGTAYRFRTAPVDPVDPFRGRYVALDFEAARVPLPRGQGGYRRGQRVYAPIRVDDDGDAVLGAPLRQPPESGDWLEATVLWVNADELRLRLPFDRYYLDEHHAPEVERRYRDTNRMPADGEDPRRPAWAQVRVRNGYALIEMLYIDGRPVSELMREPAASL
;
A
#
# COMPACT_ATOMS: atom_id res chain seq x y z
N MET A 1 28.15 -31.13 34.42
CA MET A 1 27.45 -31.41 33.14
C MET A 1 26.06 -30.76 33.00
N ILE A 2 25.59 -29.93 33.95
CA ILE A 2 24.24 -29.30 33.88
C ILE A 2 24.22 -28.04 32.99
N GLY A 3 25.34 -27.30 32.91
CA GLY A 3 25.42 -26.04 32.15
C GLY A 3 25.26 -26.16 30.63
N ILE A 4 25.75 -27.24 30.02
CA ILE A 4 25.69 -27.41 28.55
C ILE A 4 24.26 -27.71 28.09
N ARG A 5 23.51 -28.52 28.84
CA ARG A 5 22.11 -28.85 28.51
C ARG A 5 21.20 -27.62 28.67
N ALA A 6 21.43 -26.82 29.71
CA ALA A 6 20.72 -25.57 29.92
C ALA A 6 21.05 -24.54 28.83
N ALA A 7 22.33 -24.39 28.46
CA ALA A 7 22.75 -23.51 27.37
C ALA A 7 22.16 -23.93 26.01
N ALA A 8 22.14 -25.24 25.71
CA ALA A 8 21.53 -25.76 24.49
C ALA A 8 20.01 -25.51 24.44
N ALA A 9 19.31 -25.65 25.56
CA ALA A 9 17.88 -25.37 25.65
C ALA A 9 17.58 -23.87 25.43
N LEU A 10 18.38 -22.97 26.01
CA LEU A 10 18.26 -21.53 25.80
C LEU A 10 18.55 -21.14 24.34
N LEU A 11 19.55 -21.75 23.71
CA LEU A 11 19.86 -21.53 22.29
C LEU A 11 18.70 -21.99 21.40
N ALA A 12 18.15 -23.18 21.64
CA ALA A 12 17.01 -23.69 20.88
C ALA A 12 15.77 -22.77 21.03
N LEU A 13 15.51 -22.28 22.23
CA LEU A 13 14.44 -21.31 22.48
C LEU A 13 14.68 -20.00 21.73
N ALA A 14 15.91 -19.47 21.73
CA ALA A 14 16.26 -18.25 21.01
C ALA A 14 16.06 -18.41 19.50
N VAL A 15 16.50 -19.53 18.92
CA VAL A 15 16.27 -19.84 17.50
C VAL A 15 14.78 -19.94 17.21
N ALA A 16 14.01 -20.67 18.01
CA ALA A 16 12.56 -20.78 17.82
C ALA A 16 11.86 -19.41 17.86
N LEU A 17 12.25 -18.54 18.80
CA LEU A 17 11.68 -17.20 18.91
C LEU A 17 12.05 -16.30 17.72
N GLN A 18 13.29 -16.42 17.20
CA GLN A 18 13.74 -15.71 16.01
C GLN A 18 12.93 -16.06 14.76
N TRP A 19 12.51 -17.34 14.62
CA TRP A 19 11.66 -17.78 13.50
C TRP A 19 10.17 -17.51 13.71
N ALA A 20 9.72 -17.45 14.97
CA ALA A 20 8.31 -17.21 15.30
C ALA A 20 7.80 -15.86 14.79
N VAL A 21 8.62 -14.81 14.90
CA VAL A 21 8.25 -13.45 14.45
C VAL A 21 8.01 -13.38 12.93
N PRO A 22 8.97 -13.71 12.04
CA PRO A 22 8.74 -13.69 10.60
C PRO A 22 7.66 -14.69 10.18
N GLY A 23 7.60 -15.88 10.81
CA GLY A 23 6.54 -16.86 10.54
C GLY A 23 5.14 -16.31 10.85
N HIS A 24 4.99 -15.56 11.95
CA HIS A 24 3.74 -14.90 12.29
C HIS A 24 3.37 -13.80 11.26
N LEU A 25 4.35 -13.00 10.82
CA LEU A 25 4.12 -11.95 9.81
C LEU A 25 3.69 -12.53 8.46
N ILE A 26 4.37 -13.59 7.98
CA ILE A 26 4.01 -14.28 6.74
C ILE A 26 2.59 -14.84 6.84
N ARG A 27 2.28 -15.54 7.94
CA ARG A 27 0.95 -16.12 8.14
C ARG A 27 -0.13 -15.05 8.18
N ARG A 28 0.10 -13.93 8.86
CA ARG A 28 -0.84 -12.80 8.89
C ARG A 28 -1.05 -12.20 7.50
N GLY A 29 0.02 -12.08 6.71
CA GLY A 29 -0.05 -11.61 5.33
C GLY A 29 -0.88 -12.54 4.44
N GLN A 30 -0.56 -13.84 4.43
CA GLN A 30 -1.32 -14.86 3.68
C GLN A 30 -2.80 -14.86 4.07
N GLN A 31 -3.09 -14.85 5.36
CA GLN A 31 -4.45 -14.75 5.89
C GLN A 31 -5.19 -13.48 5.44
N THR A 32 -4.48 -12.38 5.23
CA THR A 32 -5.09 -11.12 4.76
C THR A 32 -5.32 -11.17 3.25
N LEU A 33 -4.40 -11.74 2.48
CA LEU A 33 -4.56 -11.92 1.04
C LEU A 33 -5.71 -12.89 0.71
N GLU A 34 -5.82 -14.01 1.44
CA GLU A 34 -6.82 -15.05 1.18
C GLU A 34 -8.22 -14.70 1.71
N GLN A 35 -8.30 -14.10 2.91
CA GLN A 35 -9.57 -13.95 3.64
C GLN A 35 -9.92 -12.48 3.92
N GLY A 36 -9.10 -11.53 3.48
CA GLY A 36 -9.36 -10.11 3.63
C GLY A 36 -10.30 -9.56 2.57
N THR A 37 -11.03 -8.51 2.93
CA THR A 37 -11.91 -7.78 2.02
C THR A 37 -11.06 -7.00 1.02
N ALA A 38 -11.37 -7.13 -0.27
CA ALA A 38 -10.72 -6.36 -1.32
C ALA A 38 -11.33 -4.96 -1.43
N TYR A 39 -10.48 -3.95 -1.42
CA TYR A 39 -10.83 -2.55 -1.59
C TYR A 39 -10.02 -1.92 -2.70
N ARG A 40 -10.67 -1.09 -3.53
CA ARG A 40 -10.03 -0.37 -4.63
C ARG A 40 -9.62 1.01 -4.16
N PHE A 41 -8.33 1.30 -4.00
CA PHE A 41 -7.87 2.62 -3.59
C PHE A 41 -7.33 3.40 -4.79
N ARG A 42 -7.90 4.57 -5.07
CA ARG A 42 -7.35 5.50 -6.07
C ARG A 42 -6.00 6.00 -5.64
N THR A 43 -5.04 5.89 -6.55
CA THR A 43 -3.72 6.51 -6.37
C THR A 43 -3.73 7.81 -7.14
N ALA A 44 -3.19 8.86 -6.54
CA ALA A 44 -2.84 10.06 -7.29
C ALA A 44 -1.94 9.64 -8.46
N PRO A 45 -1.99 10.37 -9.58
CA PRO A 45 -1.29 9.96 -10.78
C PRO A 45 0.17 9.66 -10.47
N VAL A 46 0.54 8.41 -10.70
CA VAL A 46 1.88 7.93 -10.42
C VAL A 46 2.78 8.61 -11.45
N ASP A 47 3.64 9.52 -11.01
CA ASP A 47 4.74 9.98 -11.85
C ASP A 47 5.59 8.75 -12.19
N PRO A 48 5.72 8.38 -13.46
CA PRO A 48 6.46 7.18 -13.84
C PRO A 48 7.97 7.36 -13.73
N VAL A 49 8.47 7.62 -12.53
CA VAL A 49 9.89 7.81 -12.29
C VAL A 49 10.52 6.47 -11.94
N ASP A 50 11.28 5.99 -12.92
CA ASP A 50 12.38 5.02 -12.83
C ASP A 50 12.14 3.84 -11.87
N PRO A 51 11.39 2.80 -12.30
CA PRO A 51 11.25 1.54 -11.55
C PRO A 51 12.59 0.83 -11.27
N PHE A 52 13.73 1.39 -11.70
CA PHE A 52 15.06 0.82 -11.54
C PHE A 52 15.97 1.58 -10.57
N ARG A 53 15.57 2.72 -9.98
CA ARG A 53 16.33 3.35 -8.86
C ARG A 53 15.94 2.82 -7.48
N GLY A 54 14.89 2.01 -7.42
CA GLY A 54 14.48 1.23 -6.27
C GLY A 54 13.40 0.27 -6.75
N ARG A 55 13.45 -1.00 -6.34
CA ARG A 55 12.57 -2.09 -6.81
C ARG A 55 11.12 -1.97 -6.32
N TYR A 56 10.57 -0.75 -6.30
CA TYR A 56 9.22 -0.45 -5.87
C TYR A 56 8.71 0.86 -6.50
N VAL A 57 7.39 0.94 -6.68
CA VAL A 57 6.67 2.17 -7.02
C VAL A 57 6.13 2.77 -5.74
N ALA A 58 6.48 4.03 -5.45
CA ALA A 58 5.87 4.79 -4.38
C ALA A 58 4.46 5.23 -4.80
N LEU A 59 3.46 4.94 -3.98
CA LEU A 59 2.06 5.25 -4.25
C LEU A 59 1.58 6.33 -3.28
N ASP A 60 1.05 7.44 -3.82
CA ASP A 60 0.28 8.41 -3.04
C ASP A 60 -1.21 8.09 -3.24
N PHE A 61 -1.93 7.88 -2.15
CA PHE A 61 -3.34 7.50 -2.20
C PHE A 61 -4.21 8.72 -1.93
N GLU A 62 -5.26 8.91 -2.71
CA GLU A 62 -6.22 10.00 -2.48
C GLU A 62 -6.92 9.83 -1.13
N ALA A 63 -7.24 8.59 -0.78
CA ALA A 63 -7.84 8.22 0.50
C ALA A 63 -6.97 8.57 1.72
N ALA A 64 -5.67 8.84 1.54
CA ALA A 64 -4.79 9.32 2.60
C ALA A 64 -5.14 10.76 3.04
N ARG A 65 -5.89 11.51 2.23
CA ARG A 65 -6.38 12.86 2.55
C ARG A 65 -7.82 12.74 3.02
N VAL A 66 -8.03 12.94 4.32
CA VAL A 66 -9.36 12.86 4.93
C VAL A 66 -9.84 14.27 5.26
N PRO A 67 -10.98 14.72 4.70
CA PRO A 67 -11.54 16.01 5.05
C PRO A 67 -11.96 16.01 6.53
N LEU A 68 -11.57 17.03 7.27
CA LEU A 68 -11.94 17.20 8.68
C LEU A 68 -13.15 18.14 8.78
N PRO A 69 -14.27 17.68 9.37
CA PRO A 69 -15.37 18.57 9.70
C PRO A 69 -14.90 19.64 10.68
N ARG A 70 -15.27 20.91 10.41
CA ARG A 70 -14.95 22.05 11.29
C ARG A 70 -15.36 21.74 12.73
N GLY A 71 -14.42 21.82 13.66
CA GLY A 71 -14.64 21.55 15.09
C GLY A 71 -14.12 20.20 15.60
N GLN A 72 -13.69 19.27 14.72
CA GLN A 72 -13.00 18.03 15.12
C GLN A 72 -11.48 18.23 15.27
N GLY A 73 -11.09 19.33 15.92
CA GLY A 73 -9.70 19.62 16.25
C GLY A 73 -9.22 18.78 17.43
N GLY A 74 -8.02 18.21 17.32
CA GLY A 74 -7.44 17.40 18.41
C GLY A 74 -6.53 16.26 17.96
N TYR A 75 -6.24 16.17 16.65
CA TYR A 75 -5.22 15.29 16.11
C TYR A 75 -3.85 15.92 16.22
N ARG A 76 -2.86 15.10 16.60
CA ARG A 76 -1.45 15.51 16.64
C ARG A 76 -0.66 14.76 15.58
N ARG A 77 0.32 15.42 14.98
CA ARG A 77 1.30 14.75 14.11
C ARG A 77 1.95 13.58 14.86
N GLY A 78 2.06 12.43 14.18
CA GLY A 78 2.59 11.19 14.75
C GLY A 78 1.57 10.37 15.55
N GLN A 79 0.35 10.86 15.74
CA GLN A 79 -0.69 10.11 16.45
C GLN A 79 -1.18 8.92 15.61
N ARG A 80 -1.30 7.74 16.24
CA ARG A 80 -1.96 6.57 15.66
C ARG A 80 -3.48 6.76 15.69
N VAL A 81 -4.12 6.50 14.58
CA VAL A 81 -5.57 6.62 14.39
C VAL A 81 -6.10 5.43 13.61
N TYR A 82 -7.40 5.18 13.77
CA TYR A 82 -8.11 4.07 13.13
C TYR A 82 -9.12 4.64 12.15
N ALA A 83 -8.80 4.60 10.86
CA ALA A 83 -9.66 5.15 9.82
C ALA A 83 -10.63 4.08 9.31
N PRO A 84 -11.95 4.22 9.52
CA PRO A 84 -12.92 3.27 8.94
C PRO A 84 -12.93 3.40 7.42
N ILE A 85 -13.03 2.28 6.72
CA ILE A 85 -13.10 2.24 5.26
C ILE A 85 -14.56 2.33 4.83
N ARG A 86 -14.81 3.18 3.84
CA ARG A 86 -16.10 3.29 3.14
C ARG A 86 -15.86 3.13 1.66
N VAL A 87 -16.88 2.69 0.94
CA VAL A 87 -16.87 2.63 -0.52
C VAL A 87 -17.71 3.81 -1.01
N ASP A 88 -17.17 4.59 -1.94
CA ASP A 88 -17.89 5.68 -2.59
C ASP A 88 -18.78 5.18 -3.74
N ASP A 89 -19.48 6.10 -4.40
CA ASP A 89 -20.42 5.79 -5.49
C ASP A 89 -19.72 5.21 -6.73
N ASP A 90 -18.42 5.49 -6.90
CA ASP A 90 -17.62 4.96 -8.00
C ASP A 90 -17.11 3.53 -7.71
N GLY A 91 -17.23 3.06 -6.46
CA GLY A 91 -16.70 1.77 -6.01
C GLY A 91 -15.27 1.86 -5.47
N ASP A 92 -14.76 3.07 -5.21
CA ASP A 92 -13.45 3.32 -4.62
C ASP A 92 -13.52 3.43 -3.09
N ALA A 93 -12.47 2.96 -2.45
CA ALA A 93 -12.32 2.95 -1.01
C ALA A 93 -11.81 4.32 -0.53
N VAL A 94 -12.65 4.96 0.26
CA VAL A 94 -12.38 6.24 0.92
C VAL A 94 -12.30 6.05 2.43
N LEU A 95 -11.46 6.84 3.09
CA LEU A 95 -11.32 6.81 4.53
C LEU A 95 -12.31 7.78 5.19
N GLY A 96 -13.06 7.26 6.16
CA GLY A 96 -13.90 8.09 7.01
C GLY A 96 -13.09 8.86 8.07
N ALA A 97 -13.80 9.67 8.86
CA ALA A 97 -13.20 10.39 9.98
C ALA A 97 -12.44 9.41 10.90
N PRO A 98 -11.16 9.66 11.20
CA PRO A 98 -10.37 8.73 12.01
C PRO A 98 -10.89 8.66 13.44
N LEU A 99 -10.83 7.47 14.01
CA LEU A 99 -11.20 7.19 15.39
C LEU A 99 -9.95 7.03 16.25
N ARG A 100 -10.09 7.26 17.57
CA ARG A 100 -9.02 7.01 18.56
C ARG A 100 -8.89 5.54 18.94
N GLN A 101 -9.92 4.75 18.67
CA GLN A 101 -10.00 3.32 18.94
C GLN A 101 -10.53 2.59 17.71
N PRO A 102 -10.21 1.30 17.53
CA PRO A 102 -10.79 0.49 16.47
C PRO A 102 -12.32 0.49 16.55
N PRO A 103 -13.04 0.63 15.42
CA PRO A 103 -14.49 0.49 15.41
C PRO A 103 -14.91 -0.94 15.78
N GLU A 104 -16.06 -1.09 16.42
CA GLU A 104 -16.62 -2.40 16.83
C GLU A 104 -17.07 -3.24 15.63
N SER A 105 -17.38 -2.60 14.50
CA SER A 105 -17.85 -3.24 13.28
C SER A 105 -17.30 -2.55 12.04
N GLY A 106 -17.06 -3.34 10.99
CA GLY A 106 -16.56 -2.86 9.70
C GLY A 106 -15.04 -2.86 9.61
N ASP A 107 -14.55 -2.80 8.37
CA ASP A 107 -13.12 -2.76 8.10
C ASP A 107 -12.56 -1.36 8.34
N TRP A 108 -11.33 -1.33 8.87
CA TRP A 108 -10.62 -0.11 9.21
C TRP A 108 -9.15 -0.25 8.86
N LEU A 109 -8.46 0.88 8.77
CA LEU A 109 -7.02 0.96 8.53
C LEU A 109 -6.30 1.65 9.67
N GLU A 110 -5.23 1.01 10.15
CA GLU A 110 -4.32 1.67 11.06
C GLU A 110 -3.49 2.69 10.29
N ALA A 111 -3.57 3.95 10.68
CA ALA A 111 -2.79 5.00 10.04
C ALA A 111 -2.13 5.92 11.06
N THR A 112 -1.07 6.60 10.64
CA THR A 112 -0.43 7.63 11.45
C THR A 112 -0.73 9.01 10.89
N VAL A 113 -1.10 9.97 11.73
CA VAL A 113 -1.26 11.36 11.30
C VAL A 113 0.08 11.92 10.83
N LEU A 114 0.20 12.23 9.53
CA LEU A 114 1.40 12.82 8.95
C LEU A 114 1.40 14.34 9.15
N TRP A 115 0.27 14.97 8.86
CA TRP A 115 0.04 16.40 9.02
C TRP A 115 -1.47 16.67 9.15
N VAL A 116 -1.80 17.80 9.77
CA VAL A 116 -3.17 18.26 9.98
C VAL A 116 -3.23 19.76 9.72
N ASN A 117 -4.27 20.20 9.02
CA ASN A 117 -4.59 21.62 8.86
C ASN A 117 -6.04 21.89 9.27
N ALA A 118 -6.56 23.08 8.94
CA ALA A 118 -7.90 23.50 9.34
C ALA A 118 -9.03 22.66 8.69
N ASP A 119 -8.80 22.12 7.50
CA ASP A 119 -9.85 21.52 6.65
C ASP A 119 -9.56 20.05 6.26
N GLU A 120 -8.32 19.57 6.37
CA GLU A 120 -7.90 18.22 6.00
C GLU A 120 -6.86 17.61 6.95
N LEU A 121 -6.87 16.28 6.98
CA LEU A 121 -5.90 15.43 7.67
C LEU A 121 -5.18 14.58 6.63
N ARG A 122 -3.84 14.62 6.63
CA ARG A 122 -3.04 13.68 5.84
C ARG A 122 -2.60 12.52 6.71
N LEU A 123 -2.97 11.32 6.30
CA LEU A 123 -2.63 10.06 6.94
C LEU A 123 -1.45 9.41 6.21
N ARG A 124 -0.56 8.79 6.98
CA ARG A 124 0.41 7.82 6.47
C ARG A 124 -0.24 6.44 6.58
N LEU A 125 -0.60 5.89 5.44
CA LEU A 125 -1.16 4.54 5.31
C LEU A 125 -0.08 3.49 5.61
N PRO A 126 -0.47 2.27 6.03
CA PRO A 126 0.49 1.20 6.32
C PRO A 126 1.06 0.55 5.04
N PHE A 127 0.61 1.02 3.88
CA PHE A 127 1.08 0.63 2.55
C PHE A 127 1.27 1.90 1.70
N ASP A 128 2.46 2.07 1.15
CA ASP A 128 2.84 3.21 0.31
C ASP A 128 3.76 2.78 -0.85
N ARG A 129 4.05 1.47 -0.97
CA ARG A 129 5.01 0.92 -1.92
C ARG A 129 4.49 -0.37 -2.53
N TYR A 130 4.59 -0.48 -3.85
CA TYR A 130 4.31 -1.70 -4.60
C TYR A 130 5.60 -2.24 -5.21
N TYR A 131 6.00 -3.45 -4.82
CA TYR A 131 7.24 -4.08 -5.27
C TYR A 131 7.03 -4.82 -6.60
N LEU A 132 7.98 -4.67 -7.52
CA LEU A 132 7.94 -5.25 -8.87
C LEU A 132 8.98 -6.36 -9.03
N ASP A 133 8.66 -7.36 -9.85
CA ASP A 133 9.57 -8.45 -10.23
C ASP A 133 10.48 -8.02 -11.40
N GLU A 134 11.79 -8.25 -11.28
CA GLU A 134 12.87 -7.59 -12.05
C GLU A 134 13.28 -8.33 -13.34
N HIS A 135 12.76 -9.54 -13.59
CA HIS A 135 13.34 -10.44 -14.60
C HIS A 135 13.26 -9.97 -16.08
N HIS A 136 12.58 -8.86 -16.40
CA HIS A 136 12.43 -8.34 -17.77
C HIS A 136 12.76 -6.83 -17.94
N ALA A 137 13.52 -6.26 -17.00
CA ALA A 137 13.82 -4.83 -16.89
C ALA A 137 14.25 -4.07 -18.17
N PRO A 138 15.22 -4.54 -19.00
CA PRO A 138 15.80 -3.68 -20.04
C PRO A 138 14.92 -3.45 -21.27
N GLU A 139 13.98 -4.35 -21.56
CA GLU A 139 13.09 -4.24 -22.73
C GLU A 139 11.87 -3.36 -22.44
N VAL A 140 11.36 -3.45 -21.21
CA VAL A 140 10.29 -2.60 -20.68
C VAL A 140 10.75 -1.14 -20.59
N GLU A 141 12.01 -0.89 -20.18
CA GLU A 141 12.59 0.45 -20.04
C GLU A 141 12.59 1.25 -21.36
N ARG A 142 12.99 0.60 -22.48
CA ARG A 142 13.06 1.27 -23.78
C ARG A 142 11.68 1.76 -24.26
N ARG A 143 10.67 0.90 -24.16
CA ARG A 143 9.31 1.21 -24.63
C ARG A 143 8.58 2.21 -23.75
N TYR A 144 8.85 2.18 -22.45
CA TYR A 144 8.24 3.13 -21.53
C TYR A 144 8.77 4.55 -21.77
N ARG A 145 10.07 4.69 -22.07
CA ARG A 145 10.70 5.96 -22.47
C ARG A 145 10.14 6.51 -23.79
N ASP A 146 9.81 5.63 -24.74
CA ASP A 146 9.24 6.03 -26.03
C ASP A 146 7.75 6.41 -25.94
N THR A 147 6.99 5.76 -25.03
CA THR A 147 5.54 6.00 -24.85
C THR A 147 5.24 7.22 -23.96
N ASN A 148 6.11 7.54 -23.01
CA ASN A 148 5.98 8.73 -22.14
C ASN A 148 6.71 9.96 -22.68
N ARG A 149 7.09 9.96 -23.97
CA ARG A 149 7.48 11.19 -24.65
C ARG A 149 6.25 12.10 -24.65
N MET A 150 6.36 13.22 -23.95
CA MET A 150 5.30 14.24 -23.80
C MET A 150 4.50 14.36 -25.11
N PRO A 151 3.18 14.11 -25.12
CA PRO A 151 2.36 14.35 -26.29
C PRO A 151 2.57 15.80 -26.74
N ALA A 152 2.71 16.03 -28.05
CA ALA A 152 2.89 17.37 -28.62
C ALA A 152 1.72 18.33 -28.28
N ASP A 153 0.62 17.77 -27.77
CA ASP A 153 -0.68 18.40 -27.63
C ASP A 153 -0.95 18.92 -26.19
N GLY A 154 0.00 18.77 -25.27
CA GLY A 154 -0.09 19.37 -23.92
C GLY A 154 -1.11 18.73 -22.97
N GLU A 155 -1.65 17.56 -23.31
CA GLU A 155 -2.54 16.78 -22.45
C GLU A 155 -1.75 16.10 -21.32
N ASP A 156 -2.20 16.24 -20.07
CA ASP A 156 -1.51 15.73 -18.87
C ASP A 156 -1.37 14.19 -18.98
N PRO A 157 -0.15 13.61 -19.16
CA PRO A 157 0.05 12.18 -19.43
C PRO A 157 -0.22 11.27 -18.22
N ARG A 158 -0.74 11.85 -17.14
CA ARG A 158 -1.09 11.21 -15.87
C ARG A 158 -2.23 10.21 -16.05
N ARG A 159 -1.87 8.96 -16.31
CA ARG A 159 -2.82 7.85 -16.46
C ARG A 159 -3.55 7.56 -15.14
N PRO A 160 -4.86 7.26 -15.19
CA PRO A 160 -5.59 6.84 -14.00
C PRO A 160 -4.97 5.56 -13.45
N ALA A 161 -4.68 5.54 -12.15
CA ALA A 161 -4.09 4.43 -11.46
C ALA A 161 -4.82 4.15 -10.15
N TRP A 162 -4.90 2.87 -9.80
CA TRP A 162 -5.53 2.43 -8.56
C TRP A 162 -4.88 1.13 -8.08
N ALA A 163 -4.89 0.91 -6.77
CA ALA A 163 -4.37 -0.31 -6.17
C ALA A 163 -5.49 -1.11 -5.53
N GLN A 164 -5.49 -2.43 -5.75
CA GLN A 164 -6.30 -3.36 -4.99
C GLN A 164 -5.60 -3.67 -3.67
N VAL A 165 -6.27 -3.38 -2.56
CA VAL A 165 -5.74 -3.58 -1.21
C VAL A 165 -6.65 -4.54 -0.47
N ARG A 166 -6.06 -5.58 0.12
CA ARG A 166 -6.72 -6.53 1.00
C ARG A 166 -6.63 -6.05 2.43
N VAL A 167 -7.77 -5.94 3.11
CA VAL A 167 -7.84 -5.47 4.50
C VAL A 167 -8.47 -6.53 5.39
N ARG A 168 -7.85 -6.75 6.55
CA ARG A 168 -8.34 -7.67 7.57
C ARG A 168 -7.86 -7.25 8.96
N ASN A 169 -8.79 -7.02 9.88
CA ASN A 169 -8.49 -6.68 11.28
C ASN A 169 -7.46 -5.54 11.40
N GLY A 170 -7.60 -4.50 10.57
CA GLY A 170 -6.68 -3.36 10.55
C GLY A 170 -5.36 -3.53 9.80
N TYR A 171 -5.04 -4.77 9.39
CA TYR A 171 -3.88 -5.05 8.56
C TYR A 171 -4.25 -4.94 7.10
N ALA A 172 -3.37 -4.35 6.30
CA ALA A 172 -3.62 -4.15 4.89
C ALA A 172 -2.40 -4.42 4.03
N LEU A 173 -2.64 -5.03 2.86
CA LEU A 173 -1.62 -5.36 1.88
C LEU A 173 -2.11 -5.03 0.48
N ILE A 174 -1.23 -4.45 -0.34
CA ILE A 174 -1.50 -4.26 -1.77
C ILE A 174 -1.38 -5.63 -2.44
N GLU A 175 -2.45 -6.06 -3.08
CA GLU A 175 -2.51 -7.30 -3.88
C GLU A 175 -2.07 -7.04 -5.32
N MET A 176 -2.54 -5.94 -5.91
CA MET A 176 -2.29 -5.61 -7.32
C MET A 176 -2.33 -4.10 -7.55
N LEU A 177 -1.47 -3.61 -8.44
CA LEU A 177 -1.50 -2.22 -8.94
C LEU A 177 -2.00 -2.22 -10.38
N TYR A 178 -2.93 -1.31 -10.68
CA TYR A 178 -3.49 -1.11 -12.01
C TYR A 178 -3.14 0.28 -12.52
N ILE A 179 -2.71 0.34 -13.77
CA ILE A 179 -2.45 1.58 -14.51
C ILE A 179 -3.20 1.46 -15.82
N ASP A 180 -4.05 2.44 -16.14
CA ASP A 180 -4.81 2.44 -17.40
C ASP A 180 -5.67 1.18 -17.58
N GLY A 181 -6.29 0.73 -16.48
CA GLY A 181 -7.14 -0.46 -16.44
C GLY A 181 -6.39 -1.80 -16.51
N ARG A 182 -5.06 -1.81 -16.71
CA ARG A 182 -4.24 -3.03 -16.81
C ARG A 182 -3.39 -3.25 -15.56
N PRO A 183 -3.25 -4.51 -15.09
CA PRO A 183 -2.37 -4.81 -13.97
C PRO A 183 -0.91 -4.59 -14.39
N VAL A 184 -0.13 -3.95 -13.52
CA VAL A 184 1.29 -3.65 -13.81
C VAL A 184 2.10 -4.92 -14.06
N SER A 185 1.72 -6.04 -13.44
CA SER A 185 2.36 -7.34 -13.68
C SER A 185 2.21 -7.85 -15.12
N GLU A 186 1.12 -7.50 -15.82
CA GLU A 186 0.89 -7.85 -17.22
C GLU A 186 1.63 -6.91 -18.16
N LEU A 187 1.64 -5.60 -17.86
CA LEU A 187 2.46 -4.61 -18.57
C LEU A 187 3.95 -4.98 -18.61
N MET A 188 4.42 -5.71 -17.60
CA MET A 188 5.79 -6.20 -17.50
C MET A 188 6.04 -7.54 -18.20
N ARG A 189 4.97 -8.31 -18.52
CA ARG A 189 5.05 -9.63 -19.18
C ARG A 189 4.77 -9.58 -20.67
N GLU A 190 4.02 -8.58 -21.16
CA GLU A 190 3.74 -8.46 -22.58
C GLU A 190 5.05 -8.22 -23.37
N PRO A 191 5.38 -9.07 -24.36
CA PRO A 191 6.30 -8.64 -25.40
C PRO A 191 5.58 -7.52 -26.14
N ALA A 192 5.94 -6.30 -25.79
CA ALA A 192 6.41 -5.39 -26.79
C ALA A 192 5.63 -5.49 -28.15
N ALA A 193 4.35 -5.12 -28.18
CA ALA A 193 3.56 -5.13 -29.42
C ALA A 193 4.27 -4.34 -30.51
N SER A 194 4.65 -5.02 -31.60
CA SER A 194 5.22 -4.44 -32.81
C SER A 194 4.10 -3.78 -33.60
N LEU A 195 4.11 -2.44 -33.63
CA LEU A 195 3.38 -1.64 -34.60
C LEU A 195 4.41 -0.86 -35.44
#